data_AF-A0A399RPB1-F1
#
_entry.id   AF-A0A399RPB1-F1
#
_cell.length_a   1.000
_cell.length_b   1.000
_cell.length_c   1.000
_cell.angle_alpha   90.00
_cell.angle_beta   90.00
_cell.angle_gamma   90.00
#
_symmetry.space_group_name_H-M   'P 1'
#
loop_
_entity.id
_entity.type
_entity.pdbx_description
1 polymer ?
#
loop_
_entity_poly.entity_id
_entity_poly.type
_entity_poly.pdbx_seq_one_letter_code
_entity_poly.pdbx_strand_id
1 'polypeptide(L)'
;MTSPLDDLERLRASIDNMDAILLHTLAERFKLTQQVGVLKAQNDMPPADKARESRQIDRLQRLASESGLDPAFAEKFLNFIVAEVIRHHEKIRSSS
;
A
#
# COMPACT_ATOMS: atom_id res chain seq x y z
N MET A 1 7.46 38.73 -8.38
CA MET A 1 8.26 37.59 -7.91
C MET A 1 7.56 37.05 -6.68
N THR A 2 7.18 35.77 -6.66
CA THR A 2 6.66 35.13 -5.45
C THR A 2 7.76 35.09 -4.39
N SER A 3 7.37 35.27 -3.12
CA SER A 3 8.28 35.11 -1.98
C SER A 3 8.65 33.63 -1.83
N PRO A 4 9.82 33.29 -1.28
CA PRO A 4 10.13 31.92 -0.88
C PRO A 4 9.06 31.28 0.03
N LEU A 5 8.33 32.09 0.82
CA LEU A 5 7.20 31.62 1.63
C LEU A 5 6.00 31.21 0.77
N ASP A 6 5.67 31.97 -0.28
CA ASP A 6 4.55 31.65 -1.19
C ASP A 6 4.84 30.34 -1.94
N ASP A 7 6.09 30.13 -2.38
CA ASP A 7 6.49 28.89 -3.04
C ASP A 7 6.44 27.69 -2.09
N LEU A 8 6.84 27.86 -0.83
CA LEU A 8 6.75 26.83 0.19
C LEU A 8 5.30 26.42 0.45
N GLU A 9 4.38 27.38 0.59
CA GLU A 9 2.96 27.11 0.80
C GLU A 9 2.34 26.39 -0.40
N ARG A 10 2.66 26.82 -1.62
CA ARG A 10 2.20 26.16 -2.86
C ARG A 10 2.68 24.71 -2.95
N LEU A 11 3.94 24.44 -2.58
CA LEU A 11 4.49 23.09 -2.56
C LEU A 11 3.80 22.22 -1.50
N ARG A 12 3.57 22.76 -0.29
CA ARG A 12 2.84 22.05 0.77
C ARG A 12 1.41 21.71 0.38
N ALA A 13 0.68 22.64 -0.22
CA ALA A 13 -0.66 22.36 -0.74
C ALA A 13 -0.65 21.23 -1.79
N SER A 14 0.41 21.12 -2.59
CA SER A 14 0.57 20.03 -3.54
C SER A 14 0.85 18.70 -2.84
N ILE A 15 1.67 18.71 -1.78
CA ILE A 15 1.96 17.53 -0.94
C ILE A 15 0.68 17.05 -0.25
N ASP A 16 -0.09 17.94 0.36
CA ASP A 16 -1.35 17.59 1.04
C ASP A 16 -2.34 16.90 0.10
N ASN A 17 -2.41 17.36 -1.17
CA ASN A 17 -3.22 16.71 -2.19
C ASN A 17 -2.72 15.31 -2.55
N MET A 18 -1.40 15.11 -2.65
CA MET A 18 -0.83 13.79 -2.88
C MET A 18 -1.08 12.84 -1.70
N ASP A 19 -0.99 13.33 -0.47
CA ASP A 19 -1.27 12.56 0.74
C ASP A 19 -2.72 12.08 0.78
N ALA A 20 -3.68 12.93 0.40
CA ALA A 20 -5.08 12.54 0.28
C ALA A 20 -5.27 11.42 -0.75
N ILE A 21 -4.63 11.53 -1.93
CA ILE A 21 -4.67 10.48 -2.96
C ILE A 21 -4.09 9.16 -2.44
N LEU A 22 -2.96 9.21 -1.73
CA LEU A 22 -2.33 8.03 -1.14
C LEU A 22 -3.26 7.35 -0.12
N LEU A 23 -3.88 8.12 0.78
CA LEU A 23 -4.79 7.58 1.79
C LEU A 23 -6.05 6.94 1.17
N HIS A 24 -6.68 7.61 0.21
CA HIS A 24 -7.85 7.05 -0.48
C HIS A 24 -7.49 5.78 -1.26
N THR A 25 -6.34 5.77 -1.94
CA THR A 25 -5.85 4.59 -2.68
C THR A 25 -5.58 3.42 -1.74
N LEU A 26 -4.96 3.68 -0.58
CA LEU A 26 -4.73 2.67 0.44
C LEU A 26 -6.04 2.11 0.99
N ALA A 27 -7.03 2.96 1.28
CA ALA A 27 -8.34 2.51 1.75
C ALA A 27 -9.01 1.53 0.78
N GLU A 28 -9.01 1.84 -0.51
CA GLU A 28 -9.52 0.93 -1.54
C GLU A 28 -8.70 -0.37 -1.64
N ARG A 29 -7.37 -0.27 -1.58
CA ARG A 29 -6.50 -1.46 -1.54
C ARG A 29 -6.83 -2.37 -0.36
N PHE A 30 -7.09 -1.81 0.82
CA PHE A 30 -7.47 -2.60 2.01
C PHE A 30 -8.80 -3.32 1.81
N LYS A 31 -9.83 -2.65 1.26
CA LYS A 31 -11.12 -3.30 0.93
C LYS A 31 -10.93 -4.50 0.00
N LEU A 32 -10.10 -4.37 -1.04
CA LEU A 32 -9.78 -5.47 -1.95
C LEU A 32 -9.08 -6.62 -1.23
N THR A 33 -8.10 -6.34 -0.36
CA THR A 33 -7.42 -7.40 0.40
C THR A 33 -8.34 -8.12 1.39
N GLN A 34 -9.34 -7.43 1.95
CA GLN A 34 -10.38 -8.07 2.75
C GLN A 34 -11.24 -9.02 1.92
N GLN A 35 -11.68 -8.59 0.73
CA GLN A 35 -12.43 -9.45 -0.19
C GLN A 35 -11.63 -10.68 -0.63
N VAL A 36 -10.32 -10.52 -0.91
CA VAL A 36 -9.42 -11.64 -1.17
C VAL A 36 -9.35 -12.61 0.02
N GLY A 37 -9.28 -12.08 1.25
CA GLY A 37 -9.30 -12.91 2.47
C GLY A 37 -10.59 -13.72 2.59
N VAL A 38 -11.75 -13.09 2.38
CA VAL A 38 -13.06 -13.76 2.39
C VAL A 38 -13.14 -14.82 1.30
N LEU A 39 -12.73 -14.50 0.07
CA LEU A 39 -12.72 -15.43 -1.05
C LEU A 39 -11.86 -16.66 -0.75
N LYS A 40 -10.66 -16.45 -0.21
CA LYS A 40 -9.76 -17.54 0.16
C LYS A 40 -10.38 -18.43 1.23
N ALA A 41 -10.97 -17.84 2.27
CA ALA A 41 -11.62 -18.58 3.35
C ALA A 41 -12.82 -19.39 2.87
N GLN A 42 -13.64 -18.86 1.96
CA GLN A 42 -14.82 -19.54 1.42
C GLN A 42 -14.48 -20.73 0.50
N ASN A 43 -13.26 -20.76 -0.05
CA ASN A 43 -12.85 -21.77 -1.04
C ASN A 43 -11.66 -22.62 -0.54
N ASP A 44 -11.41 -22.66 0.77
CA ASP A 44 -10.30 -23.40 1.41
C ASP A 44 -8.93 -23.15 0.75
N MET A 45 -8.71 -21.93 0.25
CA MET A 45 -7.46 -21.55 -0.41
C MET A 45 -6.39 -21.17 0.63
N PRO A 46 -5.11 -21.44 0.35
CA PRO A 46 -4.04 -21.10 1.27
C PRO A 46 -3.93 -19.58 1.50
N PRO A 47 -3.71 -19.15 2.76
CA PRO A 47 -3.58 -17.74 3.10
C PRO A 47 -2.35 -17.10 2.44
N ALA A 48 -1.25 -17.85 2.32
CA ALA A 48 0.00 -17.40 1.70
C ALA A 48 0.14 -17.94 0.27
N ASP A 49 0.70 -17.12 -0.62
CA ASP A 49 1.11 -17.51 -1.98
C ASP A 49 2.48 -16.88 -2.26
N LYS A 50 3.53 -17.65 -1.94
CA LYS A 50 4.93 -17.19 -2.05
C LYS A 50 5.29 -16.75 -3.47
N ALA A 51 4.73 -17.41 -4.48
CA ALA A 51 4.99 -17.06 -5.88
C ALA A 51 4.33 -15.72 -6.23
N ARG A 52 3.11 -15.47 -5.73
CA ARG A 52 2.43 -14.17 -5.87
C ARG A 52 3.16 -13.06 -5.11
N GLU A 53 3.66 -13.34 -3.91
CA GLU A 53 4.42 -12.39 -3.09
C GLU A 53 5.72 -11.96 -3.77
N SER A 54 6.53 -12.92 -4.25
CA SER A 54 7.75 -12.64 -5.00
C SER A 54 7.48 -11.77 -6.25
N ARG A 55 6.44 -12.08 -7.04
CA ARG A 55 6.05 -11.25 -8.18
C ARG A 55 5.62 -9.83 -7.80
N GLN A 56 5.06 -9.62 -6.59
CA GLN A 56 4.71 -8.28 -6.13
C GLN A 56 5.94 -7.45 -5.81
N ILE A 57 6.92 -8.06 -5.12
CA ILE A 57 8.17 -7.39 -4.75
C ILE A 57 8.93 -6.98 -6.02
N ASP A 58 9.14 -7.91 -6.95
CA ASP A 58 9.85 -7.63 -8.21
C ASP A 58 9.19 -6.50 -9.01
N ARG A 59 7.86 -6.51 -9.10
CA ARG A 59 7.10 -5.47 -9.81
C ARG A 59 7.23 -4.12 -9.10
N LEU A 60 7.20 -4.11 -7.76
CA LEU A 60 7.30 -2.88 -6.98
C LEU A 60 8.69 -2.24 -7.09
N GLN A 61 9.75 -3.04 -7.00
CA GLN A 61 11.13 -2.56 -7.14
C GLN A 61 11.37 -1.91 -8.52
N ARG A 62 10.77 -2.47 -9.58
CA ARG A 62 10.80 -1.86 -10.92
C ARG A 62 10.05 -0.53 -10.96
N LEU A 63 8.82 -0.50 -10.47
CA LEU A 63 8.01 0.73 -10.43
C LEU A 63 8.68 1.83 -9.60
N ALA A 64 9.32 1.47 -8.48
CA ALA A 64 10.07 2.40 -7.66
C ALA A 64 11.22 3.03 -8.46
N SER A 65 12.04 2.19 -9.10
CA SER A 65 13.14 2.62 -9.96
C SER A 65 12.66 3.55 -11.09
N GLU A 66 11.58 3.18 -11.78
CA GLU A 66 10.98 3.98 -12.86
C GLU A 66 10.41 5.32 -12.39
N SER A 67 9.97 5.38 -11.13
CA SER A 67 9.37 6.58 -10.52
C SER A 67 10.40 7.48 -9.81
N GLY A 68 11.69 7.11 -9.83
CA GLY A 68 12.74 7.82 -9.09
C GLY A 68 12.67 7.64 -7.57
N LEU A 69 11.98 6.60 -7.10
CA LEU A 69 11.87 6.24 -5.68
C LEU A 69 12.89 5.14 -5.35
N ASP A 70 13.51 5.21 -4.17
CA ASP A 70 14.41 4.16 -3.69
C ASP A 70 13.66 2.80 -3.62
N PRO A 71 14.11 1.77 -4.36
CA PRO A 71 13.50 0.44 -4.32
C PRO A 71 13.46 -0.17 -2.91
N ALA A 72 14.47 0.10 -2.07
CA ALA A 72 14.50 -0.39 -0.69
C ALA A 72 13.43 0.28 0.17
N PHE A 73 13.16 1.57 -0.06
CA PHE A 73 12.05 2.27 0.58
C PHE A 73 10.70 1.69 0.12
N ALA A 74 10.52 1.47 -1.18
CA ALA A 74 9.29 0.89 -1.71
C ALA A 74 9.00 -0.49 -1.10
N GLU A 75 10.01 -1.35 -1.00
CA GLU A 75 9.89 -2.66 -0.37
C GLU A 75 9.47 -2.55 1.11
N LYS A 76 10.12 -1.67 1.89
CA LYS A 76 9.72 -1.41 3.29
C LYS A 76 8.27 -0.96 3.40
N PHE A 77 7.83 -0.07 2.51
CA PHE A 77 6.46 0.42 2.47
C PHE A 77 5.47 -0.72 2.17
N LEU A 78 5.75 -1.57 1.17
CA LEU A 78 4.90 -2.73 0.87
C LEU A 78 4.82 -3.69 2.06
N ASN A 79 5.96 -3.99 2.69
CA ASN A 79 6.02 -4.87 3.86
C ASN A 79 5.17 -4.32 5.01
N PHE A 80 5.23 -3.01 5.26
CA PHE A 80 4.36 -2.34 6.24
C PHE A 80 2.88 -2.52 5.91
N ILE A 81 2.47 -2.25 4.66
CA ILE A 81 1.07 -2.39 4.25
C ILE A 81 0.60 -3.85 4.35
N VAL A 82 1.42 -4.82 3.95
CA VAL A 82 1.07 -6.26 4.03
C VAL A 82 0.92 -6.71 5.48
N ALA A 83 1.81 -6.29 6.38
CA ALA A 83 1.70 -6.58 7.81
C ALA A 83 0.36 -6.07 8.39
N GLU A 84 -0.06 -4.88 7.99
CA GLU A 84 -1.34 -4.32 8.46
C GLU A 84 -2.56 -5.08 7.93
N VAL A 85 -2.50 -5.58 6.68
CA VAL A 85 -3.54 -6.45 6.11
C VAL A 85 -3.66 -7.74 6.92
N ILE A 86 -2.54 -8.40 7.24
CA ILE A 86 -2.52 -9.66 7.99
C ILE A 86 -3.16 -9.45 9.37
N ARG A 87 -2.76 -8.39 10.08
CA ARG A 87 -3.33 -8.01 11.38
C ARG A 87 -4.85 -7.82 11.31
N HIS A 88 -5.37 -7.27 10.22
CA HIS A 88 -6.81 -7.11 10.01
C HIS A 88 -7.53 -8.44 9.74
N HIS A 89 -6.94 -9.34 8.95
CA HIS A 89 -7.49 -10.67 8.72
C HIS A 89 -7.55 -11.50 10.00
N GLU A 90 -6.50 -11.45 10.83
CA GLU A 90 -6.47 -12.15 12.12
C GLU A 90 -7.57 -11.67 13.08
N LYS A 91 -7.82 -10.35 13.13
CA LYS A 91 -8.93 -9.78 13.93
C LYS A 91 -10.29 -10.29 13.46
N ILE A 92 -10.55 -10.34 12.16
CA ILE A 92 -11.83 -10.83 11.62
C ILE A 92 -12.05 -12.30 12.01
N ARG A 93 -10.99 -13.11 11.94
CA ARG A 93 -11.03 -14.53 12.30
C ARG A 93 -11.25 -14.76 13.79
N SER A 94 -10.74 -13.90 14.68
CA SER A 94 -10.94 -14.03 16.13
C SER A 94 -12.28 -13.50 16.64
N SER A 95 -12.96 -12.67 15.85
CA SER A 95 -14.31 -12.15 16.14
C SER A 95 -15.44 -12.93 15.48
N SER A 96 -15.15 -14.04 14.80
CA SER A 96 -16.13 -14.98 14.22
C SER A 96 -16.12 -16.28 15.00
#